data_AF-A0A965D9H2-F1
#
_entry.id   AF-A0A965D9H2-F1
#
_cell.length_a   1.000
_cell.length_b   1.000
_cell.length_c   1.000
_cell.angle_alpha   90.00
_cell.angle_beta   90.00
_cell.angle_gamma   90.00
#
_symmetry.space_group_name_H-M   'P 1'
#
loop_
_entity.id
_entity.type
_entity.pdbx_description
1 polymer ?
#
loop_
_entity_poly.entity_id
_entity_poly.type
_entity_poly.pdbx_seq_one_letter_code
_entity_poly.pdbx_strand_id
1 'polypeptide(L)'
;MAELSSVQARIAEAASCVEFAETVIRRDWQTLEANVIAGEFPSMETKLRWKRNVAFATGLAVRAIDALMPAAGAGGLKLDLPLQRQFRDIHAASSHIALTWDVHAAAYGQSALGLQPQGGLLL
;
A
#
# COMPACT_ATOMS: atom_id res chain seq x y z
N MET A 1 -27.01 -12.08 1.14
CA MET A 1 -26.01 -10.98 1.20
C MET A 1 -25.46 -10.60 -0.16
N ALA A 2 -25.15 -11.55 -1.07
CA ALA A 2 -24.59 -11.23 -2.39
C ALA A 2 -25.43 -10.27 -3.24
N GLU A 3 -26.77 -10.30 -3.12
CA GLU A 3 -27.69 -9.39 -3.83
C GLU A 3 -27.75 -7.96 -3.26
N LEU A 4 -27.11 -7.71 -2.12
CA LEU A 4 -27.10 -6.36 -1.54
C LEU A 4 -26.11 -5.48 -2.29
N SER A 5 -26.60 -4.41 -2.91
CA SER A 5 -25.78 -3.45 -3.66
C SER A 5 -24.64 -2.86 -2.82
N SER A 6 -24.85 -2.70 -1.51
CA SER A 6 -23.81 -2.26 -0.58
C SER A 6 -22.65 -3.26 -0.47
N VAL A 7 -22.94 -4.57 -0.42
CA VAL A 7 -21.90 -5.62 -0.40
C VAL A 7 -21.16 -5.64 -1.73
N GLN A 8 -21.87 -5.57 -2.85
CA GLN A 8 -21.29 -5.53 -4.19
C GLN A 8 -20.35 -4.33 -4.36
N ALA A 9 -20.76 -3.14 -3.89
CA ALA A 9 -19.94 -1.94 -3.91
C ALA A 9 -18.65 -2.07 -3.07
N ARG A 10 -18.73 -2.71 -1.88
CA ARG A 10 -17.54 -2.97 -1.06
C ARG A 10 -16.56 -3.93 -1.72
N ILE A 11 -17.06 -4.95 -2.40
CA ILE A 11 -16.22 -5.87 -3.18
C ILE A 11 -15.52 -5.11 -4.32
N ALA A 12 -16.25 -4.26 -5.04
CA ALA A 12 -15.66 -3.43 -6.10
C ALA A 12 -14.57 -2.48 -5.56
N GLU A 13 -14.85 -1.78 -4.45
CA GLU A 13 -13.88 -0.88 -3.80
C GLU A 13 -12.61 -1.64 -3.38
N ALA A 14 -12.76 -2.78 -2.71
CA ALA A 14 -11.63 -3.59 -2.25
C ALA A 14 -10.80 -4.12 -3.42
N ALA A 15 -11.46 -4.64 -4.47
CA ALA A 15 -10.79 -5.13 -5.67
C ALA A 15 -9.98 -4.02 -6.36
N SER A 16 -10.58 -2.84 -6.55
CA SER A 16 -9.87 -1.69 -7.13
C SER A 16 -8.66 -1.28 -6.28
N CYS A 17 -8.80 -1.22 -4.96
CA CYS A 17 -7.68 -0.87 -4.09
C CYS A 17 -6.50 -1.83 -4.26
N VAL A 18 -6.75 -3.14 -4.32
CA VAL A 18 -5.70 -4.14 -4.55
C VAL A 18 -5.10 -3.98 -5.94
N GLU A 19 -5.92 -3.84 -6.98
CA GLU A 19 -5.45 -3.70 -8.37
C GLU A 19 -4.54 -2.48 -8.56
N PHE A 20 -4.93 -1.32 -8.03
CA PHE A 20 -4.10 -0.11 -8.10
C PHE A 20 -2.80 -0.23 -7.30
N ALA A 21 -2.86 -0.85 -6.11
CA ALA A 21 -1.67 -1.11 -5.29
C ALA A 21 -0.69 -2.06 -6.00
N GLU A 22 -1.19 -3.16 -6.56
CA GLU A 22 -0.38 -4.14 -7.28
C GLU A 22 0.22 -3.54 -8.54
N THR A 23 -0.55 -2.77 -9.30
CA THR A 23 -0.10 -2.14 -10.55
C THR A 23 1.11 -1.24 -10.32
N VAL A 24 1.06 -0.37 -9.30
CA VAL A 24 2.17 0.56 -9.05
C VAL A 24 3.41 -0.16 -8.50
N ILE A 25 3.22 -1.11 -7.57
CA ILE A 25 4.33 -1.87 -6.97
C ILE A 25 5.02 -2.73 -8.04
N ARG A 26 4.24 -3.42 -8.88
CA ARG A 26 4.78 -4.29 -9.93
C ARG A 26 5.56 -3.51 -10.98
N ARG A 27 5.06 -2.35 -11.40
CA ARG A 27 5.77 -1.46 -12.31
C ARG A 27 7.12 -1.01 -11.73
N ASP A 28 7.13 -0.56 -10.48
CA ASP A 28 8.34 -0.10 -9.81
C ASP A 28 9.35 -1.25 -9.66
N TRP A 29 8.89 -2.44 -9.28
CA TRP A 29 9.70 -3.66 -9.22
C TRP A 29 10.34 -4.03 -10.55
N GLN A 30 9.56 -4.09 -11.63
CA GLN A 30 10.04 -4.45 -12.96
C GLN A 30 11.10 -3.45 -13.46
N THR A 31 10.91 -2.16 -13.14
CA THR A 31 11.90 -1.12 -13.48
C THR A 31 13.18 -1.30 -12.68
N LEU A 32 13.08 -1.56 -11.38
CA LEU A 32 14.23 -1.85 -10.53
C LEU A 32 15.02 -3.06 -11.04
N GLU A 33 14.31 -4.15 -11.36
CA GLU A 33 14.91 -5.38 -11.87
C GLU A 33 15.67 -5.15 -13.19
N ALA A 34 15.04 -4.45 -14.15
CA ALA A 34 15.69 -4.11 -15.41
C ALA A 34 16.95 -3.25 -15.22
N ASN A 35 16.89 -2.25 -14.34
CA ASN A 35 18.04 -1.38 -14.04
C ASN A 35 19.20 -2.17 -13.41
N VAL A 36 18.89 -3.06 -12.46
CA VAL A 36 19.91 -3.91 -11.81
C VAL A 36 20.61 -4.81 -12.83
N ILE A 37 19.87 -5.42 -13.75
CA ILE A 37 20.43 -6.24 -14.84
C ILE A 37 21.36 -5.40 -15.75
N ALA A 38 21.01 -4.13 -15.99
CA ALA A 38 21.82 -3.20 -16.77
C ALA A 38 23.01 -2.57 -16.00
N GLY A 39 23.14 -2.84 -14.69
CA GLY A 39 24.16 -2.20 -13.85
C GLY A 39 23.87 -0.73 -13.50
N GLU A 40 22.61 -0.31 -13.61
CA GLU A 40 22.16 1.04 -13.36
C GLU A 40 21.57 1.19 -11.94
N PHE A 41 21.90 2.28 -11.25
CA PHE A 41 21.35 2.59 -9.94
C PHE A 41 20.28 3.67 -10.02
N PRO A 42 19.16 3.55 -9.27
CA PRO A 42 18.12 4.56 -9.27
C PRO A 42 18.61 5.88 -8.68
N SER A 43 18.21 6.99 -9.31
CA SER A 43 18.39 8.34 -8.75
C SER A 43 17.67 8.49 -7.40
N MET A 44 18.07 9.50 -6.62
CA MET A 44 17.40 9.80 -5.35
C MET A 44 15.90 10.09 -5.56
N GLU A 45 15.55 10.82 -6.62
CA GLU A 45 14.17 11.12 -6.99
C GLU A 45 13.35 9.83 -7.24
N THR A 46 13.93 8.88 -7.98
CA THR A 46 13.29 7.57 -8.23
C THR A 46 13.09 6.80 -6.93
N LYS A 47 14.09 6.76 -6.04
CA LYS A 47 13.98 6.10 -4.73
C LYS A 47 12.85 6.70 -3.88
N LEU A 48 12.76 8.02 -3.82
CA LEU A 48 11.70 8.73 -3.09
C LEU A 48 10.32 8.45 -3.67
N ARG A 49 10.19 8.43 -5.00
CA ARG A 49 8.95 8.08 -5.69
C ARG A 49 8.50 6.66 -5.35
N TRP A 50 9.41 5.68 -5.38
CA TRP A 50 9.11 4.29 -5.05
C TRP A 50 8.73 4.11 -3.58
N LYS A 51 9.44 4.77 -2.65
CA LYS A 51 9.09 4.76 -1.22
C LYS A 51 7.70 5.34 -0.96
N ARG A 52 7.36 6.47 -1.60
CA ARG A 52 5.99 7.02 -1.55
C ARG A 52 4.96 6.05 -2.12
N ASN A 53 5.25 5.44 -3.28
CA ASN A 53 4.33 4.52 -3.94
C ASN A 53 3.99 3.31 -3.07
N VAL A 54 5.00 2.67 -2.46
CA VAL A 54 4.76 1.51 -1.58
C VAL A 54 3.99 1.90 -0.31
N ALA A 55 4.23 3.08 0.25
CA ALA A 55 3.46 3.59 1.38
C ALA A 55 1.98 3.86 1.00
N PHE A 56 1.75 4.48 -0.16
CA PHE A 56 0.39 4.71 -0.65
C PHE A 56 -0.34 3.40 -0.96
N ALA A 57 0.34 2.46 -1.62
CA ALA A 57 -0.18 1.13 -1.92
C ALA A 57 -0.52 0.34 -0.65
N THR A 58 0.26 0.50 0.42
CA THR A 58 -0.06 -0.07 1.74
C THR A 58 -1.36 0.53 2.30
N GLY A 59 -1.55 1.85 2.18
CA GLY A 59 -2.81 2.51 2.54
C GLY A 59 -4.01 2.00 1.73
N LEU A 60 -3.83 1.67 0.45
CA LEU A 60 -4.87 1.02 -0.36
C LEU A 60 -5.19 -0.39 0.15
N ALA A 61 -4.19 -1.18 0.56
CA ALA A 61 -4.43 -2.50 1.15
C ALA A 61 -5.22 -2.43 2.47
N VAL A 62 -4.90 -1.45 3.33
CA VAL A 62 -5.68 -1.16 4.55
C VAL A 62 -7.12 -0.79 4.19
N ARG A 63 -7.31 0.13 3.22
CA ARG A 63 -8.64 0.51 2.76
C ARG A 63 -9.45 -0.68 2.20
N ALA A 64 -8.78 -1.59 1.49
CA ALA A 64 -9.43 -2.79 0.96
C ALA A 64 -9.96 -3.68 2.08
N ILE A 65 -9.14 -3.97 3.09
CA ILE A 65 -9.57 -4.85 4.20
C ILE A 65 -10.62 -4.17 5.09
N ASP A 66 -10.52 -2.85 5.28
CA ASP A 66 -11.51 -2.06 6.02
C ASP A 66 -12.85 -1.93 5.30
N ALA A 67 -12.87 -2.00 3.97
CA ALA A 67 -14.12 -2.07 3.20
C ALA A 67 -14.82 -3.42 3.37
N LEU A 68 -14.05 -4.52 3.46
CA LEU A 68 -14.58 -5.88 3.56
C LEU A 68 -15.03 -6.26 4.98
N MET A 69 -14.32 -5.80 6.01
CA MET A 69 -14.52 -6.24 7.39
C MET A 69 -15.95 -5.96 7.92
N PRO A 70 -16.53 -4.75 7.74
CA PRO A 70 -17.90 -4.47 8.13
C PRO A 70 -18.94 -5.27 7.32
N ALA A 71 -18.64 -5.57 6.05
CA ALA A 71 -19.55 -6.33 5.18
C ALA A 71 -19.70 -7.80 5.62
N ALA A 72 -18.72 -8.34 6.36
CA ALA A 72 -18.77 -9.70 6.91
C ALA A 72 -19.58 -9.82 8.22
N GLY A 73 -19.93 -8.69 8.86
CA GLY A 73 -20.62 -8.66 10.14
C GLY A 73 -19.90 -9.44 11.24
N ALA A 74 -20.63 -9.87 12.28
CA ALA A 74 -20.06 -10.63 13.40
C ALA A 74 -19.39 -11.95 12.95
N GLY A 75 -19.83 -12.54 11.84
CA GLY A 75 -19.22 -13.74 11.27
C GLY A 75 -17.77 -13.54 10.84
N GLY A 76 -17.38 -12.31 10.47
CA GLY A 76 -16.01 -11.97 10.11
C GLY A 76 -15.00 -12.12 11.24
N LEU A 77 -15.46 -12.14 12.51
CA LEU A 77 -14.62 -12.28 13.69
C LEU A 77 -14.35 -13.75 14.08
N LYS A 78 -14.97 -14.72 13.40
CA LYS A 78 -14.75 -16.13 13.72
C LYS A 78 -13.29 -16.52 13.43
N LEU A 79 -12.64 -17.14 14.40
CA LEU A 79 -11.21 -17.46 14.34
C LEU A 79 -10.86 -18.58 13.34
N ASP A 80 -11.84 -19.41 12.98
CA ASP A 80 -11.73 -20.44 11.93
C ASP A 80 -11.83 -19.85 10.51
N LEU A 81 -12.21 -18.58 10.37
CA LEU A 81 -12.22 -17.85 9.11
C LEU A 81 -11.00 -16.93 8.98
N PRO A 82 -10.49 -16.70 7.75
CA PRO A 82 -9.24 -15.98 7.54
C PRO A 82 -9.35 -14.46 7.72
N LEU A 83 -10.55 -13.89 7.60
CA LEU A 83 -10.76 -12.45 7.42
C LEU A 83 -10.22 -11.63 8.60
N GLN A 84 -10.55 -11.99 9.85
CA GLN A 84 -10.03 -11.30 11.04
C GLN A 84 -8.50 -11.35 11.15
N ARG A 85 -7.86 -12.42 10.65
CA ARG A 85 -6.40 -12.52 10.66
C ARG A 85 -5.81 -11.57 9.63
N GLN A 86 -6.33 -11.58 8.40
CA GLN A 86 -5.91 -10.66 7.34
C GLN A 86 -6.08 -9.19 7.75
N PHE A 87 -7.19 -8.86 8.41
CA PHE A 87 -7.41 -7.53 8.99
C PHE A 87 -6.29 -7.14 9.95
N ARG A 88 -6.01 -7.96 10.97
CA ARG A 88 -4.96 -7.68 11.95
C ARG A 88 -3.57 -7.61 11.31
N ASP A 89 -3.28 -8.53 10.39
CA ASP A 89 -1.97 -8.64 9.75
C ASP A 89 -1.67 -7.42 8.86
N ILE A 90 -2.65 -6.94 8.08
CA ILE A 90 -2.49 -5.75 7.23
C ILE A 90 -2.30 -4.49 8.07
N HIS A 91 -3.08 -4.31 9.13
CA HIS A 91 -2.92 -3.17 10.05
C HIS A 91 -1.58 -3.20 10.81
N ALA A 92 -1.11 -4.39 11.19
CA ALA A 92 0.21 -4.57 11.79
C ALA A 92 1.33 -4.23 10.79
N ALA A 93 1.24 -4.75 9.56
CA ALA A 93 2.20 -4.46 8.50
C ALA A 93 2.25 -2.97 8.15
N SER A 94 1.09 -2.30 8.04
CA SER A 94 1.02 -0.87 7.71
C SER A 94 1.63 0.05 8.77
N SER A 95 1.82 -0.46 9.99
CA SER A 95 2.48 0.27 11.08
C SER A 95 4.01 0.23 10.97
N HIS A 96 4.57 -0.52 10.01
CA HIS A 96 6.01 -0.53 9.78
C HIS A 96 6.47 0.82 9.23
N ILE A 97 7.57 1.36 9.77
CA ILE A 97 8.08 2.69 9.42
C ILE A 97 8.33 2.86 7.92
N ALA A 98 8.83 1.80 7.26
CA ALA A 98 9.09 1.79 5.82
C ALA A 98 7.82 1.80 4.93
N LEU A 99 6.64 1.67 5.53
CA LEU A 99 5.34 1.68 4.85
C LEU A 99 4.46 2.84 5.31
N THR A 100 4.94 3.68 6.23
CA THR A 100 4.18 4.78 6.82
C THR A 100 4.05 5.94 5.83
N TRP A 101 2.80 6.35 5.56
CA TRP A 101 2.50 7.40 4.59
C TRP A 101 3.14 8.75 4.94
N ASP A 102 2.94 9.24 6.16
CA ASP A 102 3.36 10.59 6.55
C ASP A 102 4.87 10.81 6.36
N VAL A 103 5.64 9.77 6.63
CA VAL A 103 7.10 9.75 6.43
C VAL A 103 7.47 9.88 4.96
N HIS A 104 6.95 8.99 4.12
CA HIS A 104 7.38 8.91 2.72
C HIS A 104 6.74 9.98 1.84
N ALA A 105 5.53 10.43 2.18
CA ALA A 105 4.86 11.55 1.53
C ALA A 105 5.58 12.87 1.80
N ALA A 106 6.00 13.13 3.05
CA ALA A 106 6.75 14.33 3.39
C ALA A 106 8.12 14.36 2.68
N ALA A 107 8.86 13.25 2.70
CA ALA A 107 10.16 13.14 2.03
C ALA A 107 10.06 13.36 0.51
N TYR A 108 9.05 12.75 -0.13
CA TYR A 108 8.77 12.99 -1.55
C TYR A 108 8.38 14.45 -1.82
N GLY A 109 7.48 15.01 -1.01
CA GLY A 109 7.01 16.39 -1.15
C GLY A 109 8.13 17.42 -1.01
N GLN A 110 9.03 17.23 -0.04
CA GLN A 110 10.23 18.05 0.13
C GLN A 110 11.09 18.02 -1.15
N SER A 111 11.42 16.84 -1.67
CA SER A 111 12.21 16.72 -2.90
C SER A 111 11.52 17.30 -4.12
N ALA A 112 10.20 17.12 -4.27
CA ALA A 112 9.43 17.67 -5.37
C ALA A 112 9.40 19.21 -5.36
N LEU A 113 9.62 19.83 -4.20
CA LEU A 113 9.73 21.27 -4.01
C LEU A 113 11.19 21.78 -4.00
N GLY A 114 12.16 20.92 -4.33
CA GLY A 114 13.59 21.28 -4.34
C GLY A 114 14.25 21.38 -2.96
N LEU A 115 13.58 20.88 -1.91
CA LEU A 115 14.13 20.81 -0.56
C LEU A 115 14.88 19.50 -0.33
N GLN A 116 15.91 19.53 0.52
CA GLN A 116 16.63 18.32 0.94
C GLN A 116 15.75 17.49 1.90
N PRO A 117 15.42 16.23 1.58
CA PRO A 117 14.69 15.36 2.47
C PRO A 117 15.48 15.05 3.74
N GLN A 118 14.81 14.94 4.89
CA GLN A 118 15.47 14.57 6.14
C GLN A 118 16.06 13.14 6.04
N GLY A 119 17.39 13.04 6.13
CA GLY A 119 18.15 11.84 5.77
C GLY A 119 17.85 10.56 6.55
N GLY A 120 17.20 10.64 7.71
CA GLY A 120 16.84 9.47 8.53
C GLY A 120 15.72 8.60 7.95
N LEU A 121 15.01 9.07 6.92
CA LEU A 121 13.84 8.37 6.34
C LEU A 121 14.18 7.53 5.10
N LEU A 122 15.45 7.56 4.66
CA LEU A 122 15.93 7.02 3.39
C LEU A 122 16.74 5.72 3.52
N LEU A 123 17.03 5.27 4.74
CA LEU A 123 17.74 4.02 5.04
C LEU A 123 16.78 3.02 5.67
#